data_AF-A0A962H355-F1
#
_entry.id   AF-A0A962H355-F1
#
_cell.length_a   1.000
_cell.length_b   1.000
_cell.length_c   1.000
_cell.angle_alpha   90.00
_cell.angle_beta   90.00
_cell.angle_gamma   90.00
#
_symmetry.space_group_name_H-M   'P 1'
#
loop_
_entity.id
_entity.type
_entity.pdbx_description
1 polymer ?
#
loop_
_entity_poly.entity_id
_entity_poly.type
_entity_poly.pdbx_seq_one_letter_code
_entity_poly.pdbx_strand_id
1 'polypeptide(L)'
;MYKIIFIKTHNTIKLSLESTKKVIRQWCGQFAELIFYQEFQGSNTHVKSTHTLQKNQVRKLFLNITCLHQKLIYKYNIDSDLRKIKIPKNLINIVKSLLLQIRINSSHSEYSELKNYYIDEFLNYNMGIFDDTLDILVANKLIQAIYTDDGKLFFDKNTQPHNHIYFSQYKKLVDCSTDMTDFFLKNNIMEIKKDSNGQVFTLYTTI
;
A
#
# COMPACT_ATOMS: atom_id res chain seq x y z
N MET A 1 16.62 16.61 -25.02
CA MET A 1 15.42 15.88 -25.50
C MET A 1 15.61 14.40 -25.17
N TYR A 2 14.64 13.78 -24.51
CA TYR A 2 14.73 12.38 -24.11
C TYR A 2 14.00 11.49 -25.11
N LYS A 3 14.45 10.26 -25.28
CA LYS A 3 13.78 9.23 -26.10
C LYS A 3 13.54 8.01 -25.25
N ILE A 4 12.34 7.45 -25.34
CA ILE A 4 12.05 6.14 -24.78
C ILE A 4 11.90 5.15 -25.93
N ILE A 5 12.64 4.05 -25.86
CA ILE A 5 12.71 3.04 -26.91
C ILE A 5 12.29 1.71 -26.30
N PHE A 6 11.18 1.18 -26.79
CA PHE A 6 10.71 -0.16 -26.46
C PHE A 6 11.12 -1.14 -27.56
N ILE A 7 11.60 -2.31 -27.19
CA ILE A 7 11.97 -3.40 -28.10
C ILE A 7 11.34 -4.67 -27.55
N LYS A 8 10.56 -5.38 -28.37
CA LYS A 8 9.96 -6.68 -28.07
C LYS A 8 10.21 -7.65 -29.22
N THR A 9 11.20 -8.52 -29.06
CA THR A 9 11.46 -9.66 -29.93
C THR A 9 11.17 -10.96 -29.18
N HIS A 10 11.19 -12.09 -29.88
CA HIS A 10 11.04 -13.42 -29.29
C HIS A 10 11.99 -13.68 -28.10
N ASN A 11 13.21 -13.13 -28.13
CA ASN A 11 14.23 -13.33 -27.09
C ASN A 11 14.40 -12.14 -26.13
N THR A 12 13.85 -10.97 -26.46
CA THR A 12 14.23 -9.74 -25.76
C THR A 12 13.04 -8.82 -25.59
N ILE A 13 12.75 -8.46 -24.35
CA ILE A 13 11.83 -7.37 -24.01
C ILE A 13 12.62 -6.31 -23.25
N LYS A 14 12.68 -5.09 -23.77
CA LYS A 14 13.52 -4.02 -23.22
C LYS A 14 12.86 -2.65 -23.43
N LEU A 15 12.91 -1.80 -22.42
CA LEU A 15 12.52 -0.40 -22.46
C LEU A 15 13.72 0.46 -22.04
N SER A 16 14.15 1.38 -22.89
CA SER A 16 15.34 2.21 -22.65
C SER A 16 14.98 3.68 -22.68
N LEU A 17 15.34 4.41 -21.63
CA LEU A 17 15.30 5.87 -21.62
C LEU A 17 16.68 6.40 -21.99
N GLU A 18 16.74 7.22 -23.03
CA GLU A 18 17.97 7.79 -23.58
C GLU A 18 17.91 9.32 -23.58
N SER A 19 19.07 9.95 -23.35
CA SER A 19 19.30 11.37 -23.65
C SER A 19 20.62 11.48 -24.38
N THR A 20 20.67 12.31 -25.44
CA THR A 20 21.94 12.67 -26.09
C THR A 20 22.84 11.45 -26.40
N LYS A 21 22.21 10.37 -26.91
CA LYS A 21 22.84 9.06 -27.26
C LYS A 21 23.39 8.24 -26.09
N LYS A 22 23.09 8.59 -24.83
CA LYS A 22 23.40 7.78 -23.65
C LYS A 22 22.13 7.15 -23.10
N VAL A 23 22.19 5.85 -22.79
CA VAL A 23 21.16 5.16 -22.00
C VAL A 23 21.25 5.67 -20.57
N ILE A 24 20.19 6.30 -20.09
CA ILE A 24 20.05 6.77 -18.71
C ILE A 24 19.58 5.63 -17.83
N ARG A 25 18.58 4.89 -18.30
CA ARG A 25 18.02 3.75 -17.59
C ARG A 25 17.43 2.76 -18.56
N GLN A 26 17.44 1.51 -18.13
CA GLN A 26 16.89 0.39 -18.88
C GLN A 26 16.07 -0.49 -17.96
N TRP A 27 14.94 -0.97 -18.47
CA TRP A 27 14.12 -2.02 -17.87
C TRP A 27 14.03 -3.18 -18.84
N CYS A 28 13.93 -4.41 -18.32
CA CYS A 28 13.90 -5.63 -19.12
C CYS A 28 12.71 -6.52 -18.74
N GLY A 29 12.35 -7.44 -19.64
CA GLY A 29 11.32 -8.46 -19.42
C GLY A 29 9.90 -7.88 -19.38
N GLN A 30 8.98 -8.64 -18.80
CA GLN A 30 7.56 -8.28 -18.70
C GLN A 30 7.31 -6.97 -17.96
N PHE A 31 8.19 -6.59 -17.02
CA PHE A 31 8.07 -5.30 -16.34
C PHE A 31 8.27 -4.12 -17.30
N ALA A 32 9.22 -4.23 -18.24
CA ALA A 32 9.44 -3.22 -19.26
C ALA A 32 8.22 -3.06 -20.18
N GLU A 33 7.60 -4.18 -20.54
CA GLU A 33 6.37 -4.23 -21.32
C GLU A 33 5.18 -3.60 -20.58
N LEU A 34 5.02 -3.91 -19.29
CA LEU A 34 3.97 -3.34 -18.46
C LEU A 34 4.09 -1.81 -18.34
N ILE A 35 5.31 -1.31 -18.08
CA ILE A 35 5.58 0.14 -18.06
C ILE A 35 5.17 0.77 -19.40
N PHE A 36 5.61 0.17 -20.51
CA PHE A 36 5.34 0.71 -21.84
C PHE A 36 3.84 0.79 -22.13
N TYR A 37 3.08 -0.28 -21.87
CA TYR A 37 1.64 -0.30 -22.15
C TYR A 37 0.82 0.61 -21.24
N GLN A 38 1.23 0.79 -19.97
CA GLN A 38 0.53 1.72 -19.08
C GLN A 38 0.73 3.18 -19.48
N GLU A 39 1.94 3.54 -19.91
CA GLU A 39 2.30 4.93 -20.20
C GLU A 39 1.94 5.37 -21.62
N PHE A 40 1.89 4.44 -22.58
CA PHE A 40 1.75 4.74 -24.00
C PHE A 40 0.59 3.97 -24.66
N GLN A 41 -0.49 3.72 -23.89
CA GLN A 41 -1.72 3.01 -24.28
C GLN A 41 -2.02 3.12 -25.79
N GLY A 42 -2.12 1.98 -26.48
CA GLY A 42 -2.53 1.93 -27.90
C GLY A 42 -1.42 1.73 -28.94
N SER A 43 -0.16 1.52 -28.53
CA SER A 43 0.91 1.15 -29.46
C SER A 43 0.97 -0.37 -29.65
N ASN A 44 0.20 -0.86 -30.63
CA ASN A 44 0.19 -2.26 -31.07
C ASN A 44 1.61 -2.82 -31.27
N THR A 45 1.84 -4.03 -30.75
CA THR A 45 2.69 -5.16 -31.23
C THR A 45 3.93 -4.89 -32.12
N HIS A 46 4.55 -3.72 -32.07
CA HIS A 46 5.75 -3.45 -32.85
C HIS A 46 6.97 -4.07 -32.17
N VAL A 47 7.84 -4.66 -32.99
CA VAL A 47 9.15 -5.16 -32.56
C VAL A 47 9.98 -4.05 -31.91
N LYS A 48 9.76 -2.79 -32.33
CA LYS A 48 10.39 -1.61 -31.76
C LYS A 48 9.46 -0.39 -31.84
N SER A 49 9.30 0.32 -30.72
CA SER A 49 8.56 1.59 -30.63
C SER A 49 9.47 2.67 -30.06
N THR A 50 9.33 3.91 -30.51
CA THR A 50 10.14 5.05 -30.00
C THR A 50 9.25 6.26 -29.78
N HIS A 51 9.31 6.81 -28.57
CA HIS A 51 8.60 8.06 -28.23
C HIS A 51 9.60 9.11 -27.74
N THR A 52 9.34 10.36 -28.10
CA THR A 52 10.13 11.50 -27.62
C THR A 52 9.45 12.08 -26.38
N LEU A 53 10.24 12.29 -25.31
CA LEU A 53 9.75 12.79 -24.03
C LEU A 53 10.42 14.12 -23.67
N GLN A 54 9.62 15.03 -23.14
CA GLN A 54 10.06 16.23 -22.44
C GLN A 54 10.48 15.90 -20.99
N LYS A 55 11.26 16.77 -20.36
CA LYS A 55 11.77 16.58 -18.98
C LYS A 55 10.66 16.29 -17.97
N ASN A 56 9.51 16.96 -18.11
CA ASN A 56 8.37 16.80 -17.20
C ASN A 56 7.71 15.42 -17.36
N GLN A 57 7.59 14.94 -18.61
CA GLN A 57 7.09 13.59 -18.91
C GLN A 57 8.04 12.51 -18.38
N VAL A 58 9.35 12.74 -18.42
CA VAL A 58 10.33 11.83 -17.81
C VAL A 58 10.15 11.75 -16.28
N ARG A 59 9.92 12.89 -15.61
CA ARG A 59 9.62 12.89 -14.17
C ARG A 59 8.35 12.11 -13.85
N LYS A 60 7.27 12.34 -14.62
CA LYS A 60 6.01 11.60 -14.49
C LYS A 60 6.21 10.10 -14.71
N LEU A 61 6.97 9.71 -15.73
CA LEU A 61 7.32 8.32 -16.00
C LEU A 61 8.01 7.67 -14.79
N PHE A 62 9.03 8.32 -14.21
CA PHE A 62 9.71 7.77 -13.04
C PHE A 62 8.80 7.61 -11.82
N LEU A 63 7.90 8.57 -11.60
CA LEU A 63 6.90 8.48 -10.54
C LEU A 63 5.98 7.28 -10.78
N ASN A 64 5.41 7.17 -11.97
CA ASN A 64 4.49 6.10 -12.33
C ASN A 64 5.15 4.71 -12.23
N ILE A 65 6.41 4.57 -12.69
CA ILE A 65 7.18 3.33 -12.55
C ILE A 65 7.39 2.98 -11.08
N THR A 66 7.69 3.97 -10.23
CA THR A 66 7.88 3.75 -8.79
C THR A 66 6.59 3.26 -8.13
N CYS A 67 5.47 3.92 -8.42
CA CYS A 67 4.15 3.50 -7.94
C CYS A 67 3.76 2.11 -8.44
N LEU A 68 4.00 1.81 -9.72
CA LEU A 68 3.74 0.50 -10.32
C LEU A 68 4.57 -0.59 -9.63
N HIS A 69 5.86 -0.34 -9.44
CA HIS A 69 6.76 -1.28 -8.79
C HIS A 69 6.31 -1.59 -7.35
N GLN A 70 5.98 -0.55 -6.58
CA GLN A 70 5.43 -0.72 -5.23
C GLN A 70 4.14 -1.54 -5.26
N LYS A 71 3.19 -1.21 -6.14
CA LYS A 71 1.93 -1.95 -6.29
C LYS A 71 2.16 -3.43 -6.61
N LEU A 72 3.13 -3.76 -7.47
CA LEU A 72 3.48 -5.14 -7.81
C LEU A 72 4.11 -5.88 -6.63
N ILE A 73 5.02 -5.25 -5.89
CA ILE A 73 5.61 -5.83 -4.68
C ILE A 73 4.51 -6.16 -3.67
N TYR A 74 3.62 -5.20 -3.39
CA TYR A 74 2.52 -5.43 -2.47
C TYR A 74 1.60 -6.53 -2.95
N LYS A 75 1.22 -6.55 -4.23
CA LYS A 75 0.39 -7.60 -4.80
C LYS A 75 1.04 -8.98 -4.68
N TYR A 76 2.33 -9.10 -4.99
CA TYR A 76 3.07 -10.36 -4.84
C TYR A 76 3.11 -10.84 -3.39
N ASN A 77 3.41 -9.94 -2.45
CA ASN A 77 3.45 -10.25 -1.02
C ASN A 77 2.06 -10.69 -0.52
N ILE A 78 1.00 -9.98 -0.92
CA ILE A 78 -0.38 -10.35 -0.62
C ILE A 78 -0.71 -11.73 -1.21
N ASP A 79 -0.44 -11.97 -2.50
CA ASP A 79 -0.70 -13.26 -3.13
C ASP A 79 0.11 -14.40 -2.47
N SER A 80 1.30 -14.12 -1.96
CA SER A 80 2.10 -15.08 -1.18
C SER A 80 1.47 -15.39 0.18
N ASP A 81 1.02 -14.37 0.91
CA ASP A 81 0.41 -14.52 2.22
C ASP A 81 -0.93 -15.26 2.15
N LEU A 82 -1.79 -14.86 1.21
CA LEU A 82 -3.12 -15.44 1.06
C LEU A 82 -3.09 -16.89 0.53
N ARG A 83 -2.02 -17.31 -0.16
CA ARG A 83 -1.85 -18.69 -0.62
C ARG A 83 -1.82 -19.71 0.52
N LYS A 84 -1.46 -19.28 1.73
CA LYS A 84 -1.37 -20.14 2.92
C LYS A 84 -2.69 -20.24 3.69
N ILE A 85 -3.70 -19.48 3.28
CA ILE A 85 -4.96 -19.32 4.01
C ILE A 85 -6.11 -19.86 3.17
N LYS A 86 -7.02 -20.60 3.81
CA LYS A 86 -8.23 -21.09 3.16
C LYS A 86 -9.28 -19.97 3.12
N ILE A 87 -9.27 -19.20 2.05
CA ILE A 87 -10.21 -18.09 1.84
C ILE A 87 -11.33 -18.52 0.90
N PRO A 88 -12.61 -18.25 1.24
CA PRO A 88 -13.72 -18.46 0.31
C PRO A 88 -13.48 -17.74 -1.01
N LYS A 89 -13.71 -18.42 -2.15
CA LYS A 89 -13.40 -17.87 -3.48
C LYS A 89 -14.13 -16.56 -3.79
N ASN A 90 -15.33 -16.38 -3.24
CA ASN A 90 -16.11 -15.15 -3.37
C ASN A 90 -15.51 -13.95 -2.59
N LEU A 91 -14.67 -14.20 -1.58
CA LEU A 91 -14.07 -13.16 -0.75
C LEU A 91 -12.66 -12.75 -1.19
N ILE A 92 -11.99 -13.56 -2.02
CA ILE A 92 -10.57 -13.38 -2.31
C ILE A 92 -10.22 -12.00 -2.88
N ASN A 93 -11.07 -11.43 -3.73
CA ASN A 93 -10.83 -10.12 -4.33
C ASN A 93 -10.97 -9.00 -3.29
N ILE A 94 -11.93 -9.13 -2.37
CA ILE A 94 -12.18 -8.17 -1.30
C ILE A 94 -11.02 -8.21 -0.30
N VAL A 95 -10.61 -9.40 0.13
CA VAL A 95 -9.45 -9.62 1.00
C VAL A 95 -8.19 -8.97 0.41
N LYS A 96 -7.91 -9.24 -0.87
CA LYS A 96 -6.74 -8.65 -1.55
C LYS A 96 -6.80 -7.13 -1.59
N SER A 97 -7.97 -6.57 -1.88
CA SER A 97 -8.18 -5.14 -1.99
C SER A 97 -7.97 -4.44 -0.64
N LEU A 98 -8.63 -4.92 0.42
CA LEU A 98 -8.51 -4.33 1.76
C LEU A 98 -7.10 -4.49 2.32
N LEU A 99 -6.46 -5.67 2.15
CA LEU A 99 -5.09 -5.87 2.62
C LEU A 99 -4.09 -4.98 1.86
N LEU A 100 -4.32 -4.73 0.57
CA LEU A 100 -3.51 -3.77 -0.19
C LEU A 100 -3.68 -2.36 0.36
N GLN A 101 -4.92 -1.94 0.60
CA GLN A 101 -5.23 -0.61 1.14
C GLN A 101 -4.56 -0.39 2.49
N ILE A 102 -4.60 -1.37 3.40
CA ILE A 102 -3.93 -1.27 4.71
C ILE A 102 -2.41 -1.20 4.55
N ARG A 103 -1.82 -2.00 3.65
CA ARG A 103 -0.35 -2.11 3.54
C ARG A 103 0.33 -0.95 2.82
N ILE A 104 -0.36 -0.33 1.87
CA ILE A 104 0.19 0.79 1.09
C ILE A 104 0.15 2.12 1.86
N ASN A 105 -0.79 2.26 2.79
CA ASN A 105 -0.93 3.47 3.61
C ASN A 105 0.19 3.55 4.67
N SER A 106 0.66 4.78 4.90
CA SER A 106 1.69 5.08 5.89
C SER A 106 1.14 5.20 7.31
N SER A 107 -0.12 5.66 7.45
CA SER A 107 -0.86 5.64 8.70
C SER A 107 -1.76 4.41 8.77
N HIS A 108 -2.08 3.96 9.98
CA HIS A 108 -3.07 2.90 10.18
C HIS A 108 -4.44 3.41 9.75
N SER A 109 -5.13 2.63 8.94
CA SER A 109 -6.46 3.02 8.44
C SER A 109 -7.51 2.81 9.53
N GLU A 110 -8.38 3.80 9.75
CA GLU A 110 -9.54 3.65 10.62
C GLU A 110 -10.56 2.70 9.96
N TYR A 111 -11.34 1.97 10.75
CA TYR A 111 -12.45 1.15 10.26
C TYR A 111 -13.41 1.92 9.35
N SER A 112 -13.74 3.16 9.71
CA SER A 112 -14.65 4.00 8.91
C SER A 112 -14.05 4.39 7.56
N GLU A 113 -12.75 4.62 7.48
CA GLU A 113 -12.03 4.90 6.23
C GLU A 113 -12.00 3.67 5.32
N LEU A 114 -11.69 2.50 5.88
CA LEU A 114 -11.71 1.24 5.12
C LEU A 114 -13.11 0.88 4.64
N LYS A 115 -14.14 1.18 5.44
CA LYS A 115 -15.53 0.99 5.06
C LYS A 115 -15.92 1.88 3.88
N ASN A 116 -15.54 3.16 3.92
CA ASN A 116 -15.80 4.07 2.80
C ASN A 116 -15.08 3.60 1.53
N TYR A 117 -13.80 3.22 1.65
CA TYR A 117 -13.05 2.61 0.56
C TYR A 117 -13.74 1.35 -0.02
N TYR A 118 -14.24 0.47 0.84
CA TYR A 118 -14.96 -0.74 0.43
C TYR A 118 -16.23 -0.42 -0.35
N ILE A 119 -17.02 0.54 0.13
CA ILE A 119 -18.26 0.98 -0.55
C ILE A 119 -17.94 1.56 -1.93
N ASP A 120 -16.88 2.36 -2.04
CA ASP A 120 -16.48 3.00 -3.29
C ASP A 120 -15.92 2.01 -4.31
N GLU A 121 -15.16 1.00 -3.86
CA GLU A 121 -14.52 0.00 -4.73
C GLU A 121 -15.52 -1.09 -5.20
N PHE A 122 -16.53 -1.43 -4.39
CA PHE A 122 -17.43 -2.55 -4.64
C PHE A 122 -18.90 -2.11 -4.81
N LEU A 123 -19.33 -1.98 -6.07
CA LEU A 123 -20.69 -1.54 -6.46
C LEU A 123 -21.86 -2.28 -5.79
N ASN A 124 -21.71 -3.58 -5.49
CA ASN A 124 -22.72 -4.41 -4.82
C ASN A 124 -22.20 -4.85 -3.44
N TYR A 125 -21.87 -3.89 -2.58
CA TYR A 125 -21.26 -4.14 -1.29
C TYR A 125 -22.23 -4.84 -0.32
N ASN A 126 -21.69 -5.68 0.55
CA ASN A 126 -22.40 -6.29 1.69
C ASN A 126 -21.57 -6.05 2.95
N MET A 127 -22.15 -5.36 3.93
CA MET A 127 -21.43 -5.02 5.16
C MET A 127 -21.01 -6.23 6.00
N GLY A 128 -21.79 -7.31 6.01
CA GLY A 128 -21.38 -8.55 6.68
C GLY A 128 -20.13 -9.15 6.03
N ILE A 129 -20.03 -9.08 4.70
CA ILE A 129 -18.84 -9.52 3.96
C ILE A 129 -17.61 -8.65 4.30
N PHE A 130 -17.81 -7.34 4.51
CA PHE A 130 -16.74 -6.44 4.90
C PHE A 130 -16.16 -6.82 6.27
N ASP A 131 -17.02 -6.98 7.27
CA ASP A 131 -16.62 -7.34 8.64
C ASP A 131 -15.96 -8.74 8.66
N ASP A 132 -16.57 -9.73 8.01
CA ASP A 132 -16.01 -11.09 7.87
C ASP A 132 -14.61 -11.05 7.23
N THR A 133 -14.40 -10.15 6.27
CA THR A 133 -13.10 -10.01 5.60
C THR A 133 -12.03 -9.46 6.54
N LEU A 134 -12.35 -8.45 7.34
CA LEU A 134 -11.42 -7.90 8.33
C LEU A 134 -11.09 -8.95 9.40
N ASP A 135 -12.09 -9.70 9.85
CA ASP A 135 -11.90 -10.79 10.81
C ASP A 135 -10.99 -11.88 10.26
N ILE A 136 -11.14 -12.27 8.99
CA ILE A 136 -10.23 -13.21 8.32
C ILE A 136 -8.79 -12.67 8.33
N LEU A 137 -8.58 -11.39 8.03
CA LEU A 137 -7.25 -10.78 8.00
C LEU A 137 -6.60 -10.76 9.39
N VAL A 138 -7.37 -10.41 10.43
CA VAL A 138 -6.91 -10.38 11.83
C VAL A 138 -6.63 -11.80 12.34
N ALA A 139 -7.57 -12.74 12.16
CA ALA A 139 -7.44 -14.11 12.64
C ALA A 139 -6.25 -14.85 12.03
N ASN A 140 -5.89 -14.52 10.78
CA ASN A 140 -4.72 -15.08 10.10
C ASN A 140 -3.43 -14.28 10.31
N LYS A 141 -3.42 -13.32 11.25
CA LYS A 141 -2.27 -12.49 11.59
C LYS A 141 -1.65 -11.81 10.37
N LEU A 142 -2.49 -11.31 9.47
CA LEU A 142 -2.05 -10.52 8.31
C LEU A 142 -2.05 -9.01 8.60
N ILE A 143 -2.85 -8.62 9.58
CA ILE A 143 -2.97 -7.28 10.16
C ILE A 143 -3.23 -7.40 11.67
N GLN A 144 -3.13 -6.30 12.40
CA GLN A 144 -3.61 -6.18 13.78
C GLN A 144 -4.79 -5.21 13.87
N ALA A 145 -5.69 -5.50 14.80
CA ALA A 145 -6.78 -4.60 15.19
C ALA A 145 -6.36 -3.85 16.46
N ILE A 146 -6.45 -2.53 16.45
CA ILE A 146 -6.03 -1.67 17.57
C ILE A 146 -7.21 -0.81 18.00
N TYR A 147 -7.58 -0.92 19.28
CA TYR A 147 -8.67 -0.15 19.87
C TYR A 147 -8.12 1.00 20.70
N THR A 148 -8.48 2.20 20.30
CA THR A 148 -8.24 3.44 21.07
C THR A 148 -9.22 3.54 22.25
N ASP A 149 -8.97 4.51 23.15
CA ASP A 149 -9.78 4.74 24.35
C ASP A 149 -11.18 5.29 24.06
N ASP A 150 -11.32 6.15 23.06
CA ASP A 150 -12.59 6.67 22.55
C ASP A 150 -13.39 5.64 21.72
N GLY A 151 -12.90 4.40 21.63
CA GLY A 151 -13.58 3.28 20.98
C GLY A 151 -13.35 3.19 19.47
N LYS A 152 -12.42 3.97 18.89
CA LYS A 152 -12.07 3.82 17.47
C LYS A 152 -11.21 2.59 17.22
N LEU A 153 -11.49 1.92 16.09
CA LEU A 153 -10.79 0.74 15.61
C LEU A 153 -9.91 1.10 14.41
N PHE A 154 -8.62 0.81 14.55
CA PHE A 154 -7.60 0.98 13.50
C PHE A 154 -6.99 -0.36 13.11
N PHE A 155 -6.46 -0.42 11.90
CA PHE A 155 -5.79 -1.61 11.37
C PHE A 155 -4.34 -1.36 11.01
N ASP A 156 -3.46 -2.17 11.57
CA ASP A 156 -2.03 -2.10 11.35
C ASP A 156 -1.53 -3.25 10.46
N LYS A 157 -0.64 -2.92 9.53
CA LYS A 157 0.06 -3.87 8.67
C LYS A 157 1.18 -4.62 9.40
N ASN A 158 1.71 -4.07 10.49
CA ASN A 158 2.69 -4.75 11.32
C ASN A 158 1.96 -5.74 12.24
N THR A 159 2.32 -7.02 12.13
CA THR A 159 1.63 -8.11 12.81
C THR A 159 2.24 -8.45 14.17
N GLN A 160 3.38 -7.83 14.50
CA GLN A 160 4.04 -7.99 15.79
C GLN A 160 3.55 -6.93 16.77
N PRO A 161 3.30 -7.27 18.04
CA PRO A 161 2.92 -6.29 19.05
C PRO A 161 3.97 -5.18 19.20
N HIS A 162 3.52 -3.92 19.20
CA HIS A 162 4.35 -2.73 19.38
C HIS A 162 3.46 -1.55 19.75
N ASN A 163 4.07 -0.43 20.12
CA ASN A 163 3.34 0.70 20.69
C ASN A 163 2.89 1.70 19.61
N HIS A 164 1.84 2.45 19.92
CA HIS A 164 1.25 3.43 19.01
C HIS A 164 0.96 4.76 19.72
N ILE A 165 0.98 5.85 18.94
CA ILE A 165 0.52 7.17 19.38
C ILE A 165 -0.80 7.46 18.67
N TYR A 166 -1.85 7.74 19.45
CA TYR A 166 -3.15 8.16 18.95
C TYR A 166 -3.33 9.67 19.11
N PHE A 167 -3.47 10.37 17.99
CA PHE A 167 -3.80 11.80 17.96
C PHE A 167 -5.31 11.97 17.79
N SER A 168 -6.03 12.07 18.91
CA SER A 168 -7.50 12.07 18.95
C SER A 168 -8.14 13.18 18.10
N GLN A 169 -7.58 14.39 18.14
CA GLN A 169 -8.05 15.54 17.35
C GLN A 169 -8.02 15.27 15.84
N TYR A 170 -6.99 14.56 15.37
CA TYR A 170 -6.80 14.25 13.95
C TYR A 170 -7.32 12.87 13.56
N LYS A 171 -7.85 12.09 14.52
CA LYS A 171 -8.24 10.69 14.35
C LYS A 171 -7.16 9.87 13.66
N LYS A 172 -5.91 10.07 14.08
CA LYS A 172 -4.74 9.46 13.42
C LYS A 172 -3.96 8.61 14.40
N LEU A 173 -3.74 7.35 14.03
CA LEU A 173 -2.87 6.43 14.76
C LEU A 173 -1.57 6.22 13.97
N VAL A 174 -0.43 6.19 14.67
CA VAL A 174 0.90 5.91 14.10
C VAL A 174 1.74 5.07 15.05
N ASP A 175 2.71 4.34 14.51
CA ASP A 175 3.74 3.65 15.29
C ASP A 175 4.47 4.60 16.25
N CYS A 176 4.73 4.12 17.46
CA CYS A 176 5.57 4.76 18.46
C CYS A 176 6.93 4.07 18.51
N SER A 177 8.02 4.84 18.37
CA SER A 177 9.36 4.31 18.60
C SER A 177 9.59 4.02 20.09
N THR A 178 10.54 3.13 20.38
CA THR A 178 10.97 2.83 21.76
C THR A 178 11.39 4.09 22.52
N ASP A 179 12.14 4.99 21.88
CA ASP A 179 12.62 6.22 22.49
C ASP A 179 11.45 7.15 22.89
N MET A 180 10.42 7.22 22.05
CA MET A 180 9.22 8.01 22.33
C MET A 180 8.37 7.36 23.42
N THR A 181 8.22 6.04 23.40
CA THR A 181 7.60 5.29 24.51
C THR A 181 8.29 5.60 25.84
N ASP A 182 9.61 5.51 25.90
CA ASP A 182 10.38 5.78 27.11
C ASP A 182 10.21 7.23 27.59
N PHE A 183 10.20 8.18 26.65
CA PHE A 183 9.93 9.58 26.96
C PHE A 183 8.55 9.77 27.59
N PHE A 184 7.50 9.17 27.02
CA PHE A 184 6.14 9.31 27.54
C PHE A 184 5.94 8.65 28.90
N LEU A 185 6.50 7.45 29.08
CA LEU A 185 6.45 6.72 30.36
C LEU A 185 7.18 7.47 31.48
N LYS A 186 8.36 8.06 31.20
CA LYS A 186 9.14 8.80 32.21
C LYS A 186 8.47 10.07 32.69
N ASN A 187 7.76 10.76 31.79
CA ASN A 187 7.22 12.08 32.06
C ASN A 187 5.72 12.06 32.46
N ASN A 188 5.06 10.90 32.48
CA ASN A 188 3.63 10.75 32.80
C ASN A 188 2.72 11.71 32.00
N ILE A 189 3.04 11.95 30.72
CA ILE A 189 2.38 12.99 29.92
C ILE A 189 1.02 12.52 29.36
N MET A 190 0.72 11.21 29.39
CA MET A 190 -0.42 10.65 28.64
C MET A 190 -1.21 9.59 29.37
N GLU A 191 -2.49 9.48 28.99
CA GLU A 191 -3.31 8.30 29.26
C GLU A 191 -2.82 7.11 28.43
N ILE A 192 -2.75 5.94 29.08
CA ILE A 192 -2.22 4.72 28.49
C ILE A 192 -3.32 3.67 28.50
N LYS A 193 -3.72 3.23 27.31
CA LYS A 193 -4.51 2.01 27.15
C LYS A 193 -3.59 0.88 26.73
N LYS A 194 -3.56 -0.19 27.53
CA LYS A 194 -2.78 -1.39 27.22
C LYS A 194 -3.71 -2.46 26.65
N ASP A 195 -3.35 -3.04 25.53
CA ASP A 195 -4.00 -4.21 24.96
C ASP A 195 -2.96 -5.34 24.70
N SER A 196 -3.39 -6.44 24.08
CA SER A 196 -2.52 -7.55 23.71
C SER A 196 -1.59 -7.25 22.51
N ASN A 197 -1.86 -6.15 21.80
CA ASN A 197 -1.18 -5.74 20.57
C ASN A 197 -0.19 -4.59 20.82
N GLY A 198 -0.21 -3.98 22.02
CA GLY A 198 0.74 -2.97 22.44
C GLY A 198 0.16 -2.01 23.46
N GLN A 199 0.86 -0.88 23.63
CA GLN A 199 0.33 0.27 24.34
C GLN A 199 -0.08 1.34 23.34
N VAL A 200 -1.29 1.86 23.51
CA VAL A 200 -1.77 3.04 22.80
C VAL A 200 -1.65 4.23 23.73
N PHE A 201 -0.81 5.18 23.34
CA PHE A 201 -0.61 6.45 24.02
C PHE A 201 -1.51 7.51 23.39
N THR A 202 -2.48 8.04 24.13
CA THR A 202 -3.43 9.02 23.58
C THR A 202 -3.02 10.45 23.91
N LEU A 203 -2.88 11.24 22.85
CA LEU A 203 -2.69 12.68 22.93
C LEU A 203 -4.03 13.39 22.79
N TYR A 204 -4.52 13.92 23.90
CA TYR A 204 -5.57 14.93 23.91
C TYR A 204 -4.91 16.31 23.84
N THR A 205 -5.26 17.11 22.83
CA THR A 205 -4.96 18.54 22.91
C THR A 205 -5.90 19.17 23.92
N THR A 206 -5.36 19.61 25.06
CA THR A 206 -6.01 20.60 25.90
C THR A 206 -6.07 21.91 25.11
N ILE A 207 -7.30 22.37 24.81
CA ILE A 207 -7.55 23.76 24.40
C ILE A 207 -7.58 24.60 25.67
#